data_AF-A0A2G9Q6C0-F1
#
_entry.id   AF-A0A2G9Q6C0-F1
#
_cell.length_a   1.000
_cell.length_b   1.000
_cell.length_c   1.000
_cell.angle_alpha   90.00
_cell.angle_beta   90.00
_cell.angle_gamma   90.00
#
_symmetry.space_group_name_H-M   'P 1'
#
loop_
_entity.id
_entity.type
_entity.pdbx_description
1 polymer ?
#
loop_
_entity_poly.entity_id
_entity_poly.type
_entity_poly.pdbx_seq_one_letter_code
_entity_poly.pdbx_strand_id
1 'polypeptide(L)'
;MRSGAREHERESEKRSSIPITVRQLEAIVRISESLSKMKLQPFSAESDIEEALRLFQVSTLDAAMSGSLSGVEGFTTQEDQEMLSRIEKQMKRRFAIGSQVSEHSIIQDFLKQKYPEHAIHKVLHLMMRRGEIQHRLQRKVLFRIK
;
A
#
# COMPACT_ATOMS: atom_id res chain seq x y z
N MET A 1 17.31 -8.39 -18.37
CA MET A 1 16.48 -8.21 -17.16
C MET A 1 15.46 -7.06 -17.32
N ARG A 2 14.61 -7.08 -18.37
CA ARG A 2 13.52 -6.09 -18.60
C ARG A 2 12.14 -6.74 -18.77
N SER A 3 12.02 -8.06 -18.51
CA SER A 3 10.83 -8.83 -18.91
C SER A 3 9.78 -8.94 -17.81
N GLY A 4 10.16 -9.05 -16.53
CA GLY A 4 9.19 -9.24 -15.43
C GLY A 4 8.24 -8.06 -15.22
N ALA A 5 8.76 -6.82 -15.30
CA ALA A 5 7.93 -5.62 -15.19
C ALA A 5 6.93 -5.49 -16.34
N ARG A 6 7.34 -5.82 -17.58
CA ARG A 6 6.49 -5.76 -18.77
C ARG A 6 5.39 -6.82 -18.82
N GLU A 7 5.66 -8.01 -18.27
CA GLU A 7 4.67 -9.09 -18.21
C GLU A 7 3.59 -8.76 -17.16
N HIS A 8 3.96 -8.17 -16.02
CA HIS A 8 3.00 -7.72 -15.00
C HIS A 8 2.29 -6.40 -15.37
N GLU A 9 2.93 -5.50 -16.13
CA GLU A 9 2.29 -4.32 -16.73
C GLU A 9 1.18 -4.68 -17.74
N ARG A 10 1.25 -5.89 -18.33
CA ARG A 10 0.21 -6.39 -19.23
C ARG A 10 -0.96 -7.04 -18.49
N GLU A 11 -0.73 -7.67 -17.33
CA GLU A 11 -1.79 -8.25 -16.50
C GLU A 11 -2.51 -7.23 -15.60
N SER A 12 -1.82 -6.17 -15.19
CA SER A 12 -2.40 -5.05 -14.46
C SER A 12 -2.46 -3.84 -15.39
N GLU A 13 -3.63 -3.58 -16.00
CA GLU A 13 -3.90 -2.39 -16.84
C GLU A 13 -3.60 -1.04 -16.15
N LYS A 14 -3.24 -1.05 -14.86
CA LYS A 14 -2.80 0.12 -14.12
C LYS A 14 -1.29 0.24 -14.18
N ARG A 15 -0.80 1.19 -14.98
CA ARG A 15 0.55 1.74 -14.80
C ARG A 15 0.67 2.22 -13.35
N SER A 16 1.29 1.44 -12.48
CA SER A 16 1.80 1.94 -11.20
C SER A 16 3.02 2.81 -11.50
N SER A 17 2.79 3.96 -12.14
CA SER A 17 3.77 4.99 -12.38
C SER A 17 4.04 5.66 -11.03
N ILE A 18 4.80 4.99 -10.16
CA ILE A 18 5.41 5.67 -9.03
C ILE A 18 6.40 6.67 -9.62
N PRO A 19 6.14 7.98 -9.58
CA PRO A 19 7.08 8.94 -10.15
C PRO A 19 8.37 8.89 -9.34
N ILE A 20 9.51 8.79 -10.03
CA ILE A 20 10.82 8.87 -9.38
C ILE A 20 11.05 10.31 -8.92
N THR A 21 11.31 10.49 -7.63
CA THR A 21 11.57 11.80 -7.01
C THR A 21 13.06 11.99 -6.72
N VAL A 22 13.51 13.24 -6.64
CA VAL A 22 14.89 13.59 -6.27
C VAL A 22 15.28 13.00 -4.90
N ARG A 23 14.32 12.90 -3.98
CA ARG A 23 14.52 12.28 -2.67
C ARG A 23 14.83 10.79 -2.75
N GLN A 24 14.28 10.07 -3.72
CA GLN A 24 14.61 8.66 -3.94
C GLN A 24 16.04 8.50 -4.48
N LEU A 25 16.50 9.43 -5.34
CA LEU A 25 17.90 9.45 -5.76
C LEU A 25 18.84 9.70 -4.59
N GLU A 26 18.51 10.66 -3.72
CA GLU A 26 19.28 10.92 -2.49
C GLU A 26 19.30 9.70 -1.56
N ALA A 27 18.17 8.99 -1.43
CA ALA A 27 18.10 7.77 -0.63
C ALA A 27 19.03 6.67 -1.16
N ILE A 28 19.10 6.48 -2.49
CA ILE A 28 20.03 5.53 -3.11
C ILE A 28 21.48 5.91 -2.79
N VAL A 29 21.85 7.18 -2.92
CA VAL A 29 23.20 7.65 -2.56
C VAL A 29 23.54 7.32 -1.10
N ARG A 30 22.63 7.61 -0.16
CA ARG A 30 22.84 7.30 1.26
C ARG A 30 22.99 5.80 1.54
N ILE A 31 22.26 4.94 0.83
CA ILE A 31 22.39 3.48 0.95
C ILE A 31 23.77 3.05 0.45
N SER A 32 24.20 3.51 -0.72
CA SER A 32 25.52 3.21 -1.27
C SER A 32 26.64 3.64 -0.33
N GLU A 33 26.57 4.85 0.23
CA GLU A 33 27.53 5.33 1.23
C GLU A 33 27.54 4.46 2.51
N SER A 34 26.38 3.99 2.93
CA SER A 34 26.26 3.13 4.11
C SER A 34 26.90 1.76 3.89
N LEU A 35 26.74 1.18 2.69
CA LEU A 35 27.40 -0.07 2.29
C LEU A 35 28.94 0.08 2.26
N SER A 36 29.44 1.20 1.72
CA SER A 36 30.87 1.52 1.71
C SER A 36 31.42 1.70 3.13
N LYS A 37 30.66 2.39 4.00
CA LYS A 37 31.00 2.56 5.42
C LYS A 37 31.11 1.22 6.17
N MET A 38 30.21 0.28 5.90
CA MET A 38 30.27 -1.07 6.48
C MET A 38 31.53 -1.84 6.06
N LYS A 39 32.03 -1.56 4.84
CA LYS A 39 33.29 -2.11 4.32
C LYS A 39 34.54 -1.31 4.73
N LEU A 40 34.38 -0.27 5.56
CA LEU A 40 35.44 0.67 5.95
C LEU A 40 36.15 1.30 4.74
N GLN A 41 35.43 1.48 3.63
CA GLN A 41 35.95 2.10 2.41
C GLN A 41 35.63 3.60 2.40
N PRO A 42 36.60 4.47 2.06
CA PRO A 42 36.38 5.91 1.99
C PRO A 42 35.59 6.34 0.73
N PHE A 43 35.55 5.50 -0.30
CA PHE A 43 34.85 5.74 -1.56
C PHE A 43 33.90 4.59 -1.88
N SER A 44 32.74 4.93 -2.44
CA SER A 44 31.77 3.94 -2.90
C SER A 44 32.15 3.37 -4.24
N ALA A 45 32.15 2.04 -4.35
CA ALA A 45 32.38 1.34 -5.60
C ALA A 45 31.07 1.18 -6.39
N GLU A 46 31.18 0.80 -7.66
CA GLU A 46 30.02 0.50 -8.50
C GLU A 46 29.16 -0.62 -7.90
N SER A 47 29.78 -1.61 -7.25
CA SER A 47 29.07 -2.70 -6.56
C SER A 47 28.19 -2.24 -5.39
N ASP A 48 28.52 -1.14 -4.71
CA ASP A 48 27.67 -0.54 -3.67
C ASP A 48 26.40 0.06 -4.27
N ILE A 49 26.55 0.69 -5.43
CA ILE A 49 25.45 1.32 -6.16
C ILE A 49 24.53 0.25 -6.75
N GLU A 50 25.10 -0.81 -7.34
CA GLU A 50 24.32 -1.94 -7.85
C GLU A 50 23.48 -2.59 -6.74
N GLU A 51 24.06 -2.79 -5.56
CA GLU A 51 23.34 -3.37 -4.43
C GLU A 51 22.27 -2.42 -3.88
N ALA A 52 22.56 -1.11 -3.80
CA ALA A 52 21.57 -0.10 -3.41
C ALA A 52 20.38 -0.05 -4.39
N LEU A 53 20.65 -0.12 -5.71
CA LEU A 53 19.63 -0.18 -6.75
C LEU A 53 18.80 -1.46 -6.65
N ARG A 54 19.43 -2.60 -6.37
CA ARG A 54 18.74 -3.88 -6.16
C ARG A 54 17.79 -3.80 -4.96
N LEU A 55 18.26 -3.30 -3.82
CA LEU A 55 17.45 -3.11 -2.62
C LEU A 55 16.29 -2.12 -2.86
N PHE A 56 16.55 -1.04 -3.59
CA PHE A 56 15.55 -0.05 -3.94
C PHE A 56 14.45 -0.65 -4.84
N GLN A 57 14.83 -1.44 -5.86
CA GLN A 57 13.89 -2.07 -6.77
C GLN A 57 12.97 -3.05 -6.05
N VAL A 58 13.53 -3.92 -5.20
CA VAL A 58 12.73 -4.87 -4.40
C VAL A 58 11.78 -4.11 -3.48
N SER A 59 12.28 -3.11 -2.75
CA SER A 59 11.46 -2.32 -1.82
C SER A 59 10.36 -1.51 -2.53
N THR A 60 10.62 -1.00 -3.75
CA THR A 60 9.67 -0.21 -4.52
C THR A 60 8.59 -1.09 -5.15
N LEU A 61 8.97 -2.24 -5.73
CA LEU A 61 8.02 -3.22 -6.28
C LEU A 61 7.13 -3.79 -5.18
N ASP A 62 7.71 -4.18 -4.04
CA ASP A 62 6.94 -4.71 -2.91
C ASP A 62 5.99 -3.64 -2.33
N ALA A 63 6.43 -2.39 -2.20
CA ALA A 63 5.57 -1.30 -1.73
C ALA A 63 4.45 -0.95 -2.72
N ALA A 64 4.73 -1.04 -4.03
CA ALA A 64 3.73 -0.84 -5.09
C ALA A 64 2.68 -1.97 -5.09
N MET A 65 3.13 -3.22 -5.00
CA MET A 65 2.29 -4.41 -5.08
C MET A 65 1.50 -4.66 -3.79
N SER A 66 2.07 -4.36 -2.62
CA SER A 66 1.39 -4.54 -1.32
C SER A 66 0.29 -3.52 -1.05
N GLY A 67 0.12 -2.49 -1.90
CA GLY A 67 -0.85 -1.43 -1.69
C GLY A 67 -0.53 -0.54 -0.48
N SER A 68 0.67 -0.66 0.11
CA SER A 68 1.09 0.13 1.28
C SER A 68 1.29 1.61 0.94
N LEU A 69 1.53 1.94 -0.33
CA LEU A 69 1.59 3.31 -0.85
C LEU A 69 0.21 3.87 -1.21
N SER A 70 -0.81 3.01 -1.28
CA SER A 70 -2.14 3.45 -1.60
C SER A 70 -2.65 4.33 -0.44
N GLY A 71 -2.97 5.60 -0.68
CA GLY A 71 -3.49 6.56 0.30
C GLY A 71 -2.47 7.60 0.75
N VAL A 72 -1.21 7.47 0.33
CA VAL A 72 -0.20 8.51 0.43
C VAL A 72 -0.41 9.50 -0.73
N GLU A 73 -0.42 10.80 -0.42
CA GLU A 73 -0.51 11.85 -1.44
C GLU A 73 0.57 11.66 -2.51
N GLY A 74 0.17 11.62 -3.79
CA GLY A 74 1.06 11.39 -4.93
C GLY A 74 1.23 9.94 -5.38
N PHE A 75 0.68 8.95 -4.65
CA PHE A 75 0.83 7.51 -4.98
C PHE A 75 -0.48 6.77 -5.25
N THR A 76 -1.63 7.44 -5.13
CA THR A 76 -2.94 6.93 -5.57
C THR A 76 -3.44 7.71 -6.76
N THR A 77 -3.96 7.01 -7.76
CA THR A 77 -4.73 7.65 -8.83
C THR A 77 -5.97 8.33 -8.24
N GLN A 78 -6.46 9.38 -8.90
CA GLN A 78 -7.67 10.09 -8.49
C GLN A 78 -8.88 9.14 -8.49
N GLU A 79 -8.93 8.21 -9.45
CA GLU A 79 -9.95 7.16 -9.54
C GLU A 79 -9.92 6.22 -8.33
N ASP A 80 -8.74 5.80 -7.88
CA ASP A 80 -8.59 4.96 -6.69
C ASP A 80 -9.01 5.71 -5.42
N GLN A 81 -8.71 7.02 -5.32
CA GLN A 81 -9.18 7.83 -4.20
C GLN A 81 -10.70 7.95 -4.17
N GLU A 82 -11.33 8.17 -5.32
CA GLU A 82 -12.79 8.20 -5.43
C GLU A 82 -13.43 6.87 -5.04
N MET A 83 -12.88 5.75 -5.52
CA MET A 83 -13.35 4.42 -5.18
C MET A 83 -13.29 4.18 -3.66
N LEU A 84 -12.17 4.49 -3.03
CA LEU A 84 -11.99 4.34 -1.58
C LEU A 84 -12.97 5.23 -0.80
N SER A 85 -13.19 6.47 -1.25
CA SER A 85 -14.17 7.39 -0.66
C SER A 85 -15.61 6.86 -0.78
N ARG A 86 -15.95 6.22 -1.91
CA ARG A 86 -17.26 5.58 -2.12
C ARG A 86 -17.45 4.39 -1.16
N ILE A 87 -16.44 3.52 -1.04
CA ILE A 87 -16.47 2.38 -0.10
C ILE A 87 -16.62 2.89 1.34
N GLU A 88 -15.82 3.89 1.74
CA GLU A 88 -15.87 4.47 3.09
C GLU A 88 -17.26 5.06 3.41
N LYS A 89 -17.85 5.83 2.49
CA LYS A 89 -19.20 6.41 2.66
C LYS A 89 -20.26 5.32 2.81
N GLN A 90 -20.20 4.25 2.00
CA GLN A 90 -21.15 3.15 2.12
C GLN A 90 -20.97 2.37 3.41
N MET A 91 -19.72 2.11 3.82
CA MET A 91 -19.40 1.42 5.06
C MET A 91 -19.94 2.20 6.26
N LYS A 92 -19.73 3.51 6.31
CA LYS A 92 -20.29 4.41 7.34
C LYS A 92 -21.83 4.49 7.33
N ARG A 93 -22.49 4.27 6.19
CA ARG A 93 -23.97 4.23 6.14
C ARG A 93 -24.54 2.91 6.62
N ARG A 94 -23.92 1.78 6.26
CA ARG A 94 -24.41 0.43 6.59
C ARG A 94 -24.03 -0.01 8.01
N PHE A 95 -22.89 0.44 8.51
CA PHE A 95 -22.40 0.06 9.82
C PHE A 95 -22.72 1.17 10.84
N ALA A 96 -23.85 1.10 11.54
CA ALA A 96 -24.25 2.17 12.48
C ALA A 96 -23.31 2.25 13.71
N ILE A 97 -23.19 3.44 14.32
CA ILE A 97 -22.39 3.63 15.54
C ILE A 97 -22.97 2.75 16.65
N GLY A 98 -22.11 2.04 17.37
CA GLY A 98 -22.50 1.10 18.42
C GLY A 98 -22.99 -0.27 17.92
N SER A 99 -22.98 -0.52 16.60
CA SER A 99 -23.33 -1.84 16.05
C SER A 99 -22.12 -2.78 15.96
N GLN A 100 -22.40 -4.08 15.92
CA GLN A 100 -21.43 -5.16 15.74
C GLN A 100 -21.74 -5.90 14.45
N VAL A 101 -20.74 -6.07 13.58
CA VAL A 101 -20.88 -6.81 12.32
C VAL A 101 -19.65 -7.67 12.11
N SER A 102 -19.84 -8.88 11.56
CA SER A 102 -18.70 -9.74 11.22
C SER A 102 -17.91 -9.15 10.04
N GLU A 103 -16.59 -9.15 10.16
CA GLU A 103 -15.70 -8.66 9.11
C GLU A 103 -15.92 -9.43 7.80
N HIS A 104 -16.09 -10.76 7.91
CA HIS A 104 -16.38 -11.62 6.77
C HIS A 104 -17.66 -11.22 6.03
N SER A 105 -18.74 -10.88 6.74
CA SER A 105 -19.99 -10.46 6.08
C SER A 105 -19.82 -9.12 5.36
N ILE A 106 -19.06 -8.19 5.93
CA ILE A 106 -18.77 -6.91 5.28
C ILE A 106 -18.00 -7.15 3.98
N ILE A 107 -16.92 -7.94 4.04
CA ILE A 107 -16.10 -8.23 2.86
C ILE A 107 -16.94 -8.88 1.77
N GLN A 108 -17.70 -9.93 2.10
CA GLN A 108 -18.56 -10.62 1.13
C GLN A 108 -19.61 -9.70 0.48
N ASP A 109 -20.20 -8.78 1.25
CA ASP A 109 -21.18 -7.83 0.73
C ASP A 109 -20.58 -6.84 -0.26
N PHE A 110 -19.37 -6.33 -0.01
CA PHE A 110 -18.68 -5.42 -0.93
C PHE A 110 -18.08 -6.15 -2.13
N LEU A 111 -17.65 -7.41 -1.97
CA LEU A 111 -17.25 -8.28 -3.09
C LEU A 111 -18.41 -8.52 -4.07
N LYS A 112 -19.63 -8.75 -3.57
CA LYS A 112 -20.84 -8.87 -4.43
C LYS A 112 -21.12 -7.63 -5.27
N GLN A 113 -20.73 -6.45 -4.79
CA GLN A 113 -20.83 -5.19 -5.51
C GLN A 113 -19.68 -4.94 -6.49
N LYS A 114 -18.81 -5.94 -6.70
CA LYS A 114 -17.62 -5.88 -7.56
C LYS A 114 -16.56 -4.88 -7.12
N TYR A 115 -16.51 -4.54 -5.83
CA TYR A 115 -15.35 -3.82 -5.30
C TYR A 115 -14.17 -4.77 -5.15
N PRO A 116 -12.95 -4.33 -5.46
CA PRO A 116 -11.77 -5.17 -5.30
C PRO A 116 -11.46 -5.39 -3.81
N GLU A 117 -11.10 -6.63 -3.46
CA GLU A 117 -10.90 -7.07 -2.07
C GLU A 117 -9.87 -6.20 -1.31
N HIS A 118 -8.75 -5.88 -1.97
CA HIS A 118 -7.69 -5.05 -1.40
C HIS A 118 -8.18 -3.65 -0.99
N ALA A 119 -9.11 -3.05 -1.74
CA ALA A 119 -9.65 -1.73 -1.42
C ALA A 119 -10.55 -1.77 -0.18
N ILE A 120 -11.29 -2.87 0.02
CA ILE A 120 -12.17 -3.06 1.18
C ILE A 120 -11.33 -3.19 2.45
N HIS A 121 -10.34 -4.09 2.45
CA HIS A 121 -9.42 -4.26 3.59
C HIS A 121 -8.68 -2.97 3.94
N LYS A 122 -8.31 -2.20 2.93
CA LYS A 122 -7.64 -0.92 3.12
C LYS A 122 -8.54 0.11 3.81
N VAL A 123 -9.80 0.25 3.39
CA VAL A 123 -10.75 1.15 4.07
C VAL A 123 -10.97 0.71 5.51
N LEU A 124 -11.12 -0.60 5.76
CA LEU A 124 -11.22 -1.15 7.12
C LEU A 124 -9.99 -0.77 7.96
N HIS A 125 -8.79 -0.95 7.43
CA HIS A 125 -7.55 -0.59 8.11
C HIS A 125 -7.46 0.91 8.43
N LEU A 126 -7.85 1.78 7.48
CA LEU A 126 -7.90 3.23 7.70
C LEU A 126 -8.90 3.63 8.78
N MET A 127 -10.10 3.03 8.77
CA MET A 127 -11.14 3.29 9.79
C MET A 127 -10.70 2.80 11.18
N MET A 128 -9.99 1.67 11.26
CA MET A 128 -9.40 1.19 12.52
C MET A 128 -8.29 2.11 13.02
N ARG A 129 -7.39 2.56 12.13
CA ARG A 129 -6.32 3.50 12.48
C ARG A 129 -6.86 4.84 12.97
N ARG A 130 -7.99 5.29 12.43
CA ARG A 130 -8.72 6.50 12.89
C ARG A 130 -9.51 6.28 14.18
N GLY A 131 -9.60 5.04 14.69
CA GLY A 131 -10.36 4.70 15.89
C GLY A 131 -11.89 4.73 15.69
N GLU A 132 -12.36 4.68 14.44
CA GLU A 132 -13.79 4.61 14.12
C GLU A 132 -14.34 3.20 14.35
N ILE A 133 -13.51 2.17 14.13
CA ILE A 133 -13.86 0.75 14.25
C ILE A 133 -12.82 0.02 15.13
N GLN A 134 -13.26 -0.97 15.90
CA GLN A 134 -12.40 -1.83 16.70
C GLN A 134 -12.72 -3.31 16.53
N HIS A 135 -11.70 -4.16 16.45
CA HIS A 135 -11.87 -5.61 16.51
C HIS A 135 -12.30 -6.07 17.91
N ARG A 136 -13.30 -6.96 17.94
CA ARG A 136 -13.77 -7.68 19.12
C ARG A 136 -13.83 -9.18 18.79
N LEU A 137 -14.00 -10.02 19.83
CA LEU A 137 -14.17 -11.48 19.69
C LEU A 137 -13.07 -12.13 18.84
N GLN A 138 -11.80 -12.02 19.27
CA GLN A 138 -10.65 -12.59 18.56
C GLN A 138 -10.58 -12.16 17.08
N ARG A 139 -10.87 -10.88 16.79
CA ARG A 139 -10.93 -10.27 15.45
C ARG A 139 -12.05 -10.77 14.53
N LYS A 140 -12.97 -11.62 15.00
CA LYS A 140 -14.10 -12.10 14.18
C LYS A 140 -15.16 -11.03 13.93
N VAL A 141 -15.25 -10.03 14.80
CA VAL A 141 -16.29 -9.01 14.79
C VAL A 141 -15.68 -7.62 14.82
N LEU A 142 -16.25 -6.70 14.03
CA LEU A 142 -15.95 -5.28 14.03
C LEU A 142 -17.03 -4.57 14.85
N PHE A 143 -16.61 -3.64 15.71
CA PHE A 143 -17.48 -2.78 16.50
C PHE A 143 -17.26 -1.31 16.14
N ARG A 144 -18.33 -0.57 15.83
CA ARG A 144 -18.22 0.85 15.47
C ARG A 144 -18.26 1.72 16.72
N ILE A 145 -17.22 2.51 16.93
CA ILE A 145 -17.08 3.40 18.08
C ILE A 145 -17.55 4.82 17.74
N LYS A 146 -17.27 5.32 16.53
CA LYS A 146 -17.60 6.69 16.07
C LYS A 146 -18.06 6.73 14.62
#